data_AF-A0A845XYW4-F1
#
_entry.id   AF-A0A845XYW4-F1
#
_cell.length_a   1.000
_cell.length_b   1.000
_cell.length_c   1.000
_cell.angle_alpha   90.00
_cell.angle_beta   90.00
_cell.angle_gamma   90.00
#
_symmetry.space_group_name_H-M   'P 1'
#
loop_
_entity.id
_entity.type
_entity.pdbx_description
1 polymer ?
#
loop_
_entity_poly.entity_id
_entity_poly.type
_entity_poly.pdbx_seq_one_letter_code
_entity_poly.pdbx_strand_id
1 'polypeptide(L)'
;MANVPRKPETLEKLEQWVSSRQDHGKINGEPAFKSGTTEFRYGMVPGDIYDLALLKGAPLSFSKSDIGTYALTRFASSPLIQIAEEYKLLVPGEFEGKTEFRASIPNGLYELVQQKKELLGYSNSQVMTIALALFIYDPGITALYDEYVKGLAEKHSISVEEVQQKIFDLRRYQARVKRLELSRKKGEFVSDRKLS
;
A
#
# COMPACT_ATOMS: atom_id res chain seq x y z
N MET A 1 33.11 -25.27 -13.30
CA MET A 1 32.33 -24.44 -12.34
C MET A 1 32.77 -23.01 -12.54
N ALA A 2 31.86 -22.11 -12.92
CA ALA A 2 32.21 -20.70 -13.10
C ALA A 2 32.68 -20.11 -11.77
N ASN A 3 33.84 -19.45 -11.78
CA ASN A 3 34.44 -18.80 -10.63
C ASN A 3 33.47 -17.70 -10.17
N VAL A 4 32.72 -17.93 -9.07
CA VAL A 4 31.79 -16.93 -8.54
C VAL A 4 32.62 -15.70 -8.16
N PRO A 5 32.42 -14.52 -8.78
CA PRO A 5 33.24 -13.36 -8.49
C PRO A 5 33.10 -13.00 -7.00
N ARG A 6 34.22 -12.95 -6.26
CA ARG A 6 34.22 -12.49 -4.87
C ARG A 6 33.70 -11.05 -4.81
N LYS A 7 32.93 -10.72 -3.76
CA LYS A 7 32.45 -9.36 -3.53
C LYS A 7 33.65 -8.39 -3.48
N PRO A 8 33.55 -7.20 -4.10
CA PRO A 8 34.62 -6.19 -3.99
C PRO A 8 34.87 -5.83 -2.52
N GLU A 9 36.14 -5.82 -2.12
CA GLU A 9 36.57 -5.55 -0.74
C GLU A 9 37.18 -4.14 -0.56
N THR A 10 37.39 -3.41 -1.66
CA THR A 10 37.92 -2.03 -1.65
C THR A 10 37.13 -1.15 -2.62
N LEU A 11 37.26 0.17 -2.47
CA LEU A 11 36.61 1.16 -3.33
C LEU A 11 37.07 1.01 -4.78
N GLU A 12 38.36 0.86 -5.03
CA GLU A 12 38.92 0.69 -6.39
C GLU A 12 38.39 -0.58 -7.07
N LYS A 13 38.29 -1.68 -6.30
CA LYS A 13 37.70 -2.93 -6.81
C LYS A 13 36.22 -2.78 -7.12
N LEU A 14 35.49 -1.96 -6.35
CA LEU A 14 34.08 -1.67 -6.59
C LEU A 14 33.90 -0.82 -7.86
N GLU A 15 34.73 0.20 -8.04
CA GLU A 15 34.72 1.05 -9.25
C GLU A 15 35.03 0.24 -10.51
N GLN A 16 36.04 -0.63 -10.46
CA GLN A 16 36.34 -1.59 -11.54
C GLN A 16 35.17 -2.55 -11.78
N TRP A 17 34.52 -3.02 -10.71
CA TRP A 17 33.37 -3.92 -10.83
C TRP A 17 32.17 -3.24 -11.49
N VAL A 18 31.88 -1.98 -11.17
CA VAL A 18 30.77 -1.19 -11.74
C VAL A 18 31.04 -0.83 -13.20
N SER A 19 32.23 -0.34 -13.50
CA SER A 19 32.65 0.05 -14.86
C SER A 19 32.69 -1.13 -15.83
N SER A 20 33.10 -2.33 -15.37
CA SER A 20 33.11 -3.55 -16.20
C SER A 20 31.71 -4.15 -16.44
N ARG A 21 30.66 -3.61 -15.81
CA ARG A 21 29.30 -4.17 -15.82
C ARG A 21 28.23 -3.11 -16.10
N GLN A 22 28.54 -2.13 -16.93
CA GLN A 22 27.60 -1.04 -17.26
C GLN A 22 26.27 -1.53 -17.86
N ASP A 23 26.26 -2.72 -18.46
CA ASP A 23 25.05 -3.35 -19.02
C ASP A 23 24.39 -4.40 -18.12
N HIS A 24 24.95 -4.66 -16.92
CA HIS A 24 24.32 -5.58 -15.99
C HIS A 24 22.93 -5.09 -15.59
N GLY A 25 21.95 -6.01 -15.65
CA GLY A 25 20.58 -5.72 -15.26
C GLY A 25 19.84 -4.80 -16.22
N LYS A 26 20.32 -4.63 -17.46
CA LYS A 26 19.64 -3.88 -18.53
C LYS A 26 19.10 -4.81 -19.63
N ILE A 27 17.99 -4.40 -20.26
CA ILE A 27 17.43 -4.97 -21.48
C ILE A 27 17.43 -3.84 -22.51
N ASN A 28 18.16 -4.01 -23.62
CA ASN A 28 18.30 -2.98 -24.68
C ASN A 28 18.76 -1.61 -24.16
N GLY A 29 19.66 -1.58 -23.17
CA GLY A 29 20.20 -0.34 -22.59
C GLY A 29 19.35 0.29 -21.49
N GLU A 30 18.13 -0.22 -21.24
CA GLU A 30 17.24 0.24 -20.17
C GLU A 30 17.29 -0.73 -18.98
N PRO A 31 17.22 -0.26 -17.71
CA PRO A 31 17.12 -1.13 -16.55
C PRO A 31 15.97 -2.13 -16.69
N ALA A 32 16.23 -3.42 -16.45
CA ALA A 32 15.25 -4.50 -16.54
C ALA A 32 14.06 -4.30 -15.57
N PHE A 33 14.28 -3.57 -14.47
CA PHE A 33 13.24 -3.05 -13.60
C PHE A 33 13.70 -1.74 -12.96
N LYS A 34 12.77 -0.84 -12.68
CA LYS A 34 13.05 0.37 -11.92
C LYS A 34 12.95 0.06 -10.42
N SER A 35 14.01 0.30 -9.67
CA SER A 35 13.98 0.24 -8.21
C SER A 35 13.26 1.45 -7.61
N GLY A 36 12.76 1.32 -6.38
CA GLY A 36 12.10 2.40 -5.65
C GLY A 36 10.58 2.29 -5.65
N THR A 37 9.91 3.36 -5.25
CA THR A 37 8.47 3.41 -5.08
C THR A 37 7.83 4.56 -5.84
N THR A 38 6.63 4.34 -6.36
CA THR A 38 5.78 5.34 -6.98
C THR A 38 4.46 5.43 -6.21
N GLU A 39 3.95 6.64 -6.01
CA GLU A 39 2.66 6.85 -5.35
C GLU A 39 1.50 6.55 -6.30
N PHE A 40 0.62 5.63 -5.90
CA PHE A 40 -0.66 5.41 -6.58
C PHE A 40 -1.64 6.52 -6.15
N ARG A 41 -1.88 7.48 -7.06
CA ARG A 41 -2.70 8.68 -6.82
C ARG A 41 -4.09 8.55 -7.44
N TYR A 42 -4.99 9.43 -7.00
CA TYR A 42 -6.34 9.58 -7.56
C TYR A 42 -7.22 8.34 -7.43
N GLY A 43 -6.89 7.43 -6.51
CA GLY A 43 -7.75 6.34 -6.10
C GLY A 43 -8.77 6.85 -5.08
N MET A 44 -9.92 7.34 -5.56
CA MET A 44 -11.01 7.76 -4.69
C MET A 44 -11.81 6.53 -4.28
N VAL A 45 -11.95 6.31 -2.97
CA VAL A 45 -12.62 5.13 -2.43
C VAL A 45 -13.79 5.54 -1.51
N PRO A 46 -14.79 4.66 -1.33
CA PRO A 46 -15.82 4.80 -0.31
C PRO A 46 -15.22 4.94 1.10
N GLY A 47 -15.85 5.75 1.95
CA GLY A 47 -15.34 6.06 3.29
C GLY A 47 -15.31 4.85 4.22
N ASP A 48 -16.31 3.98 4.13
CA ASP A 48 -16.38 2.70 4.83
C ASP A 48 -15.24 1.76 4.43
N ILE A 49 -14.94 1.61 3.13
CA ILE A 49 -13.80 0.84 2.64
C ILE A 49 -12.48 1.43 3.16
N TYR A 50 -12.34 2.75 3.12
CA TYR A 50 -11.16 3.44 3.63
C TYR A 50 -10.93 3.15 5.13
N ASP A 51 -11.97 3.32 5.95
CA ASP A 51 -11.90 3.16 7.39
C ASP A 51 -11.68 1.69 7.79
N LEU A 52 -12.38 0.76 7.14
CA LEU A 52 -12.19 -0.68 7.33
C LEU A 52 -10.76 -1.13 6.99
N ALA A 53 -10.18 -0.64 5.89
CA ALA A 53 -8.80 -0.94 5.55
C ALA A 53 -7.81 -0.47 6.63
N LEU A 54 -8.02 0.73 7.17
CA LEU A 54 -7.19 1.26 8.26
C LEU A 54 -7.37 0.48 9.56
N LEU A 55 -8.59 0.05 9.89
CA LEU A 55 -8.85 -0.78 11.07
C LEU A 55 -8.15 -2.13 10.94
N LYS A 56 -8.38 -2.84 9.83
CA LYS A 56 -7.83 -4.18 9.61
C LYS A 56 -6.31 -4.19 9.45
N GLY A 57 -5.71 -3.09 8.99
CA GLY A 57 -4.26 -2.92 8.98
C GLY A 57 -3.64 -2.55 10.34
N ALA A 58 -4.44 -2.13 11.33
CA ALA A 58 -3.91 -1.64 12.61
C ALA A 58 -3.18 -2.70 13.46
N PRO A 59 -3.67 -3.95 13.61
CA PRO A 59 -2.98 -5.00 14.37
C PRO A 59 -1.56 -5.28 13.87
N LEU A 60 -1.35 -5.10 12.56
CA LEU A 60 -0.06 -5.34 11.88
C LEU A 60 0.83 -4.10 11.83
N SER A 61 0.40 -2.99 12.44
CA SER A 61 1.05 -1.69 12.32
C SER A 61 1.25 -1.23 10.87
N PHE A 62 0.40 -1.69 9.96
CA PHE A 62 0.53 -1.32 8.54
C PHE A 62 0.24 0.16 8.33
N SER A 63 1.12 0.79 7.56
CA SER A 63 0.91 2.09 6.94
C SER A 63 -0.03 1.96 5.74
N LYS A 64 -0.48 3.09 5.18
CA LYS A 64 -1.24 3.09 3.92
C LYS A 64 -0.47 2.46 2.76
N SER A 65 0.86 2.64 2.75
CA SER A 65 1.72 2.05 1.71
C SER A 65 1.82 0.53 1.85
N ASP A 66 1.84 0.02 3.08
CA ASP A 66 1.86 -1.45 3.33
C ASP A 66 0.52 -2.07 2.93
N ILE A 67 -0.59 -1.46 3.36
CA ILE A 67 -1.95 -1.86 2.95
C ILE A 67 -2.06 -1.81 1.42
N GLY A 68 -1.68 -0.69 0.81
CA GLY A 68 -1.76 -0.49 -0.64
C GLY A 68 -0.89 -1.46 -1.42
N THR A 69 0.32 -1.76 -0.95
CA THR A 69 1.20 -2.75 -1.57
C THR A 69 0.55 -4.13 -1.52
N TYR A 70 0.09 -4.58 -0.36
CA TYR A 70 -0.59 -5.87 -0.22
C TYR A 70 -1.84 -5.96 -1.13
N ALA A 71 -2.72 -4.97 -1.00
CA ALA A 71 -3.99 -4.87 -1.72
C ALA A 71 -3.77 -4.91 -3.24
N LEU A 72 -2.85 -4.10 -3.74
CA LEU A 72 -2.56 -4.02 -5.18
C LEU A 72 -1.79 -5.23 -5.69
N THR A 73 -0.98 -5.90 -4.86
CA THR A 73 -0.41 -7.21 -5.22
C THR A 73 -1.51 -8.24 -5.42
N ARG A 74 -2.49 -8.33 -4.51
CA ARG A 74 -3.65 -9.24 -4.66
C ARG A 74 -4.48 -8.90 -5.90
N PHE A 75 -4.73 -7.62 -6.14
CA PHE A 75 -5.42 -7.17 -7.35
C PHE A 75 -4.64 -7.60 -8.61
N ALA A 76 -3.33 -7.35 -8.66
CA ALA A 76 -2.49 -7.68 -9.81
C ALA A 76 -2.39 -9.20 -10.05
N SER A 77 -2.28 -10.01 -9.00
CA SER A 77 -2.06 -11.45 -9.10
C SER A 77 -3.32 -12.27 -9.37
N SER A 78 -4.51 -11.72 -9.15
CA SER A 78 -5.72 -12.52 -9.21
C SER A 78 -6.25 -12.74 -10.64
N PRO A 79 -6.72 -13.95 -10.99
CA PRO A 79 -7.35 -14.22 -12.27
C PRO A 79 -8.66 -13.42 -12.42
N LEU A 80 -8.84 -12.83 -13.60
CA LEU A 80 -9.59 -11.60 -13.87
C LEU A 80 -11.14 -11.66 -13.88
N ILE A 81 -11.76 -12.74 -13.41
CA ILE A 81 -13.24 -12.87 -13.43
C ILE A 81 -13.80 -13.24 -12.05
N GLN A 82 -13.05 -13.96 -11.23
CA GLN A 82 -13.55 -14.41 -9.93
C GLN A 82 -13.64 -13.31 -8.87
N ILE A 83 -12.77 -12.30 -8.83
CA ILE A 83 -12.83 -11.29 -7.75
C ILE A 83 -14.14 -10.49 -7.74
N ALA A 84 -14.62 -10.09 -8.92
CA ALA A 84 -15.83 -9.30 -9.04
C ALA A 84 -17.09 -10.15 -8.77
N GLU A 85 -17.06 -11.44 -9.13
CA GLU A 85 -18.17 -12.39 -8.97
C GLU A 85 -18.21 -13.06 -7.59
N GLU A 86 -17.06 -13.49 -7.05
CA GLU A 86 -16.88 -14.25 -5.80
C GLU A 86 -17.27 -13.43 -4.57
N TYR A 87 -17.13 -12.11 -4.64
CA TYR A 87 -17.52 -11.23 -3.55
C TYR A 87 -18.72 -10.32 -3.89
N LYS A 88 -19.31 -10.42 -5.09
CA LYS A 88 -20.31 -9.46 -5.62
C LYS A 88 -19.90 -8.00 -5.44
N LEU A 89 -18.59 -7.73 -5.36
CA LEU A 89 -18.18 -6.61 -4.51
C LEU A 89 -18.41 -5.26 -5.16
N LEU A 90 -18.34 -5.10 -6.48
CA LEU A 90 -18.49 -3.76 -7.08
C LEU A 90 -18.96 -3.88 -8.53
N VAL A 91 -20.21 -3.50 -8.83
CA VAL A 91 -20.61 -3.19 -10.20
C VAL A 91 -19.91 -1.88 -10.59
N PRO A 92 -19.11 -1.85 -11.68
CA PRO A 92 -18.46 -0.64 -12.15
C PRO A 92 -19.49 0.49 -12.38
N GLY A 93 -19.48 1.54 -11.55
CA GLY A 93 -20.34 2.73 -11.73
C GLY A 93 -21.02 3.26 -10.47
N GLU A 94 -21.14 2.46 -9.40
CA GLU A 94 -21.91 2.86 -8.20
C GLU A 94 -21.09 3.52 -7.08
N PHE A 95 -19.76 3.57 -7.20
CA PHE A 95 -18.90 4.00 -6.10
C PHE A 95 -18.48 5.45 -6.27
N GLU A 96 -19.27 6.37 -5.72
CA GLU A 96 -18.83 7.74 -5.47
C GLU A 96 -17.81 7.76 -4.34
N GLY A 97 -16.55 7.41 -4.65
CA GLY A 97 -15.45 7.57 -3.72
C GLY A 97 -15.23 9.04 -3.38
N LYS A 98 -15.25 9.36 -2.08
CA LYS A 98 -15.07 10.75 -1.58
C LYS A 98 -13.72 10.96 -0.90
N THR A 99 -12.99 9.88 -0.62
CA THR A 99 -11.73 9.92 0.11
C THR A 99 -10.62 9.32 -0.71
N GLU A 100 -9.50 10.04 -0.83
CA GLU A 100 -8.35 9.54 -1.57
C GLU A 100 -7.51 8.58 -0.71
N PHE A 101 -7.27 7.37 -1.23
CA PHE A 101 -6.32 6.43 -0.65
C PHE A 101 -5.00 6.48 -1.42
N ARG A 102 -4.01 7.18 -0.84
CA ARG A 102 -2.65 7.28 -1.38
C ARG A 102 -1.74 6.23 -0.76
N ALA A 103 -1.02 5.51 -1.61
CA ALA A 103 -0.05 4.49 -1.21
C ALA A 103 1.19 4.57 -2.10
N SER A 104 2.37 4.63 -1.48
CA SER A 104 3.64 4.51 -2.20
C SER A 104 3.98 3.02 -2.35
N ILE A 105 3.96 2.52 -3.58
CA ILE A 105 4.13 1.10 -3.89
C ILE A 105 5.38 0.87 -4.74
N PRO A 106 5.97 -0.33 -4.75
CA PRO A 106 7.12 -0.65 -5.60
C PRO A 106 6.84 -0.37 -7.08
N ASN A 107 7.81 0.19 -7.81
CA ASN A 107 7.63 0.57 -9.22
C ASN A 107 7.19 -0.60 -10.12
N GLY A 108 7.77 -1.78 -9.93
CA GLY A 108 7.34 -2.97 -10.69
C GLY A 108 5.88 -3.35 -10.45
N LEU A 109 5.40 -3.22 -9.20
CA LEU A 109 3.98 -3.42 -8.90
C LEU A 109 3.11 -2.33 -9.54
N TYR A 110 3.56 -1.06 -9.50
CA TYR A 110 2.85 0.04 -10.15
C TYR A 110 2.66 -0.22 -11.64
N GLU A 111 3.71 -0.60 -12.36
CA GLU A 111 3.65 -0.90 -13.79
C GLU A 111 2.69 -2.06 -14.11
N LEU A 112 2.76 -3.15 -13.34
CA LEU A 112 1.83 -4.28 -13.48
C LEU A 112 0.37 -3.89 -13.24
N VAL A 113 0.13 -3.06 -12.23
CA VAL A 113 -1.21 -2.54 -11.94
C VAL A 113 -1.71 -1.63 -13.05
N GLN A 114 -0.87 -0.76 -13.61
CA GLN A 114 -1.26 0.10 -14.74
C GLN A 114 -1.62 -0.73 -15.98
N GLN A 115 -0.81 -1.72 -16.34
CA GLN A 115 -1.11 -2.62 -17.45
C GLN A 115 -2.45 -3.34 -17.25
N LYS A 116 -2.66 -3.91 -16.05
CA LYS A 116 -3.91 -4.60 -15.74
C LYS A 116 -5.11 -3.65 -15.73
N LYS A 117 -4.95 -2.44 -15.21
CA LYS A 117 -5.96 -1.39 -15.23
C LYS A 117 -6.39 -1.06 -16.66
N GLU A 118 -5.42 -0.87 -17.56
CA GLU A 118 -5.67 -0.57 -18.97
C GLU A 118 -6.39 -1.73 -19.67
N LEU A 119 -5.95 -2.97 -19.45
CA LEU A 119 -6.59 -4.17 -20.01
C LEU A 119 -8.06 -4.31 -19.59
N LEU A 120 -8.41 -3.86 -18.38
CA LEU A 120 -9.77 -3.91 -17.86
C LEU A 120 -10.60 -2.67 -18.16
N GLY A 121 -10.00 -1.61 -18.68
CA GLY A 121 -10.67 -0.32 -18.85
C GLY A 121 -11.11 0.32 -17.52
N TYR A 122 -10.38 0.06 -16.42
CA TYR A 122 -10.74 0.58 -15.10
C TYR A 122 -10.08 1.94 -14.80
N SER A 123 -10.73 2.73 -13.95
CA SER A 123 -10.17 3.92 -13.34
C SER A 123 -9.28 3.58 -12.13
N ASN A 124 -8.42 4.50 -11.71
CA ASN A 124 -7.63 4.34 -10.48
C ASN A 124 -8.53 4.13 -9.24
N SER A 125 -9.69 4.79 -9.18
CA SER A 125 -10.68 4.62 -8.12
C SER A 125 -11.25 3.21 -8.06
N GLN A 126 -11.63 2.63 -9.21
CA GLN A 126 -12.11 1.25 -9.28
C GLN A 126 -11.02 0.27 -8.84
N VAL A 127 -9.80 0.42 -9.39
CA VAL A 127 -8.66 -0.43 -9.02
C VAL A 127 -8.41 -0.38 -7.51
N MET A 128 -8.31 0.82 -6.93
CA MET A 128 -8.03 0.96 -5.50
C MET A 128 -9.18 0.42 -4.65
N THR A 129 -10.44 0.65 -5.03
CA THR A 129 -11.59 0.13 -4.27
C THR A 129 -11.60 -1.39 -4.27
N ILE A 130 -11.43 -2.02 -5.44
CA ILE A 130 -11.34 -3.49 -5.57
C ILE A 130 -10.16 -4.01 -4.75
N ALA A 131 -8.99 -3.41 -4.88
CA ALA A 131 -7.78 -3.82 -4.18
C ALA A 131 -7.94 -3.75 -2.65
N LEU A 132 -8.49 -2.64 -2.13
CA LEU A 132 -8.74 -2.51 -0.70
C LEU A 132 -9.79 -3.51 -0.22
N ALA A 133 -10.81 -3.78 -1.02
CA ALA A 133 -11.80 -4.79 -0.67
C ALA A 133 -11.16 -6.19 -0.58
N LEU A 134 -10.27 -6.55 -1.51
CA LEU A 134 -9.47 -7.78 -1.42
C LEU A 134 -8.63 -7.86 -0.16
N PHE A 135 -8.10 -6.74 0.33
CA PHE A 135 -7.39 -6.69 1.62
C PHE A 135 -8.34 -6.84 2.80
N ILE A 136 -9.45 -6.10 2.82
CA ILE A 136 -10.42 -6.09 3.91
C ILE A 136 -11.05 -7.47 4.09
N TYR A 137 -11.38 -8.15 3.00
CA TYR A 137 -12.05 -9.45 3.02
C TYR A 137 -11.08 -10.63 2.93
N ASP A 138 -9.76 -10.39 2.98
CA ASP A 138 -8.80 -11.49 3.10
C ASP A 138 -9.06 -12.25 4.43
N PRO A 139 -9.23 -13.58 4.39
CA PRO A 139 -9.54 -14.35 5.60
C PRO A 139 -8.46 -14.27 6.67
N GLY A 140 -7.18 -14.22 6.27
CA GLY A 140 -6.06 -14.13 7.21
C GLY A 140 -6.02 -12.75 7.89
N ILE A 141 -6.20 -11.68 7.12
CA ILE A 141 -6.29 -10.31 7.66
C ILE A 141 -7.50 -10.19 8.60
N THR A 142 -8.64 -10.77 8.22
CA THR A 142 -9.86 -10.74 9.04
C THR A 142 -9.68 -11.48 10.36
N ALA A 143 -9.12 -12.70 10.33
CA ALA A 143 -8.89 -13.48 11.54
C ALA A 143 -7.95 -12.75 12.52
N LEU A 144 -6.85 -12.20 12.02
CA LEU A 144 -5.89 -11.42 12.82
C LEU A 144 -6.54 -10.18 13.44
N TYR A 145 -7.36 -9.47 12.68
CA TYR A 145 -8.09 -8.32 13.17
C TYR A 145 -9.09 -8.70 14.27
N ASP A 146 -9.91 -9.71 14.04
CA ASP A 146 -10.93 -10.15 14.98
C ASP A 146 -10.32 -10.63 16.30
N GLU A 147 -9.24 -11.41 16.23
CA GLU A 147 -8.50 -11.85 17.42
C GLU A 147 -7.92 -10.67 18.19
N TYR A 148 -7.31 -9.71 17.49
CA TYR A 148 -6.71 -8.54 18.12
C TYR A 148 -7.73 -7.66 18.84
N VAL A 149 -8.86 -7.33 18.19
CA VAL A 149 -9.87 -6.45 18.80
C VAL A 149 -10.61 -7.14 19.94
N LYS A 150 -10.89 -8.45 19.83
CA LYS A 150 -11.48 -9.22 20.94
C LYS A 150 -10.52 -9.31 22.12
N GLY A 151 -9.25 -9.62 21.86
CA GLY A 151 -8.23 -9.69 22.92
C GLY A 151 -8.04 -8.36 23.65
N LEU A 152 -8.08 -7.22 22.95
CA LEU A 152 -8.05 -5.90 23.58
C LEU A 152 -9.33 -5.61 24.36
N ALA A 153 -10.50 -5.92 23.80
CA ALA A 153 -11.79 -5.70 24.46
C ALA A 153 -11.85 -6.46 25.79
N GLU A 154 -11.46 -7.74 25.79
CA GLU A 154 -11.40 -8.57 26.99
C GLU A 154 -10.37 -8.05 28.00
N LYS A 155 -9.14 -7.80 27.55
CA LYS A 155 -8.05 -7.32 28.41
C LYS A 155 -8.38 -6.02 29.12
N HIS A 156 -9.09 -5.13 28.45
CA HIS A 156 -9.41 -3.79 28.97
C HIS A 156 -10.85 -3.67 29.49
N SER A 157 -11.65 -4.74 29.44
CA SER A 157 -13.06 -4.76 29.86
C SER A 157 -13.90 -3.65 29.20
N ILE A 158 -13.70 -3.44 27.89
CA ILE A 158 -14.43 -2.48 27.06
C ILE A 158 -15.05 -3.17 25.85
N SER A 159 -15.97 -2.51 25.15
CA SER A 159 -16.59 -3.08 23.94
C SER A 159 -15.64 -3.08 22.74
N VAL A 160 -15.91 -3.93 21.74
CA VAL A 160 -15.15 -3.96 20.48
C VAL A 160 -15.26 -2.62 19.74
N GLU A 161 -16.43 -2.00 19.75
CA GLU A 161 -16.66 -0.68 19.15
C GLU A 161 -15.80 0.39 19.83
N GLU A 162 -15.66 0.30 21.16
CA GLU A 162 -14.78 1.21 21.89
C GLU A 162 -13.31 1.00 21.51
N VAL A 163 -12.85 -0.26 21.37
CA VAL A 163 -11.51 -0.58 20.86
C VAL A 163 -11.29 0.04 19.47
N GLN A 164 -12.24 -0.15 18.55
CA GLN A 164 -12.18 0.41 17.19
C GLN A 164 -12.08 1.93 17.23
N GLN A 165 -12.88 2.58 18.06
CA GLN A 165 -12.83 4.03 18.26
C GLN A 165 -11.46 4.49 18.78
N LYS A 166 -10.86 3.78 19.74
CA LYS A 166 -9.50 4.08 20.24
C LYS A 166 -8.44 3.93 19.15
N ILE A 167 -8.56 2.95 18.26
CA ILE A 167 -7.65 2.79 17.11
C ILE A 167 -7.74 4.03 16.20
N PHE A 168 -8.94 4.51 15.88
CA PHE A 168 -9.12 5.72 15.07
C PHE A 168 -8.63 6.99 15.77
N ASP A 169 -8.86 7.12 17.07
CA ASP A 169 -8.34 8.24 17.87
C ASP A 169 -6.80 8.28 17.82
N LEU A 170 -6.15 7.13 17.99
CA LEU A 170 -4.70 7.01 17.92
C LEU A 170 -4.15 7.39 16.54
N ARG A 171 -4.74 6.86 15.45
CA ARG A 171 -4.31 7.22 14.08
C ARG A 171 -4.47 8.72 13.81
N ARG A 172 -5.57 9.34 14.25
CA ARG A 172 -5.78 10.80 14.14
C ARG A 172 -4.74 11.58 14.94
N TYR A 173 -4.44 11.13 16.16
CA TYR A 173 -3.41 11.75 17.00
C TYR A 173 -2.03 11.68 16.31
N GLN A 174 -1.60 10.50 15.85
CA GLN A 174 -0.32 10.31 15.16
C GLN A 174 -0.20 11.18 13.90
N ALA A 175 -1.27 11.29 13.10
CA ALA A 175 -1.29 12.16 11.93
C ALA A 175 -1.10 13.65 12.30
N ARG A 176 -1.71 14.10 13.40
CA ARG A 176 -1.56 15.46 13.92
C ARG A 176 -0.15 15.72 14.47
N VAL A 177 0.44 14.75 15.18
CA VAL A 177 1.83 14.81 15.66
C VAL A 177 2.80 14.97 14.50
N LYS A 178 2.71 14.10 13.47
CA LYS A 178 3.56 14.18 12.28
C LYS A 178 3.43 15.53 11.56
N ARG A 179 2.21 16.07 11.49
CA ARG A 179 1.97 17.39 10.89
C ARG A 179 2.60 18.51 11.70
N LEU A 180 2.52 18.45 13.03
CA LEU A 180 3.15 19.41 13.92
C LEU A 180 4.67 19.38 13.74
N GLU A 181 5.28 18.20 13.66
CA GLU A 181 6.72 18.03 13.39
C GLU A 181 7.13 18.65 12.05
N LEU A 182 6.38 18.38 10.98
CA LEU A 182 6.65 18.94 9.66
C LEU A 182 6.47 20.46 9.64
N SER A 183 5.46 20.97 10.35
CA SER A 183 5.21 22.40 10.46
C SER A 183 6.36 23.10 11.19
N ARG A 184 6.85 22.50 12.29
CA ARG A 184 8.04 22.99 13.01
C ARG A 184 9.29 23.00 12.13
N LYS A 185 9.51 21.93 11.34
CA LYS A 185 10.65 21.84 10.41
C LYS A 185 10.61 22.89 9.30
N LYS A 186 9.41 23.24 8.81
CA LYS A 186 9.23 24.23 7.73
C LYS A 186 9.10 25.67 8.24
N GLY A 187 8.91 25.89 9.54
CA GLY A 187 8.63 27.21 10.11
C GLY A 187 7.23 27.76 9.77
N GLU A 188 6.36 26.97 9.13
CA GLU A 188 5.01 27.35 8.75
C GLU A 188 4.03 26.18 8.94
N PHE A 189 2.73 26.48 9.08
CA PHE A 189 1.70 25.45 9.19
C PHE A 189 1.57 24.65 7.89
N VAL A 190 1.79 23.33 7.98
CA VAL A 190 1.61 22.40 6.85
C VAL A 190 0.17 21.88 6.85
N SER A 191 -0.60 22.25 5.82
CA SER A 191 -1.96 21.74 5.63
C SER A 191 -1.98 20.30 5.09
N ASP A 192 -3.09 19.59 5.28
CA ASP A 192 -3.31 18.19 4.85
C ASP A 192 -2.96 17.96 3.38
N ARG A 193 -3.20 18.95 2.51
CA ARG A 193 -2.92 18.88 1.08
C ARG A 193 -1.41 18.86 0.76
N LYS A 194 -0.56 19.34 1.66
CA LYS A 194 0.90 19.45 1.49
C LYS A 194 1.70 18.31 2.16
N LEU A 195 1.03 17.27 2.65
CA LEU A 195 1.66 16.10 3.31
C LEU A 195 2.07 14.97 2.34
N SER A 196 2.13 15.23 1.03
CA SER A 196 2.66 14.30 0.01
C SER A 196 4.18 14.18 0.09
#